data_AF-A0A8T1A3C7-F1
#
_entry.id   AF-A0A8T1A3C7-F1
#
_cell.length_a   1.000
_cell.length_b   1.000
_cell.length_c   1.000
_cell.angle_alpha   90.00
_cell.angle_beta   90.00
_cell.angle_gamma   90.00
#
_symmetry.space_group_name_H-M   'P 1'
#
loop_
_entity.id
_entity.type
_entity.pdbx_description
1 polymer ?
#
loop_
_entity_poly.entity_id
_entity_poly.type
_entity_poly.pdbx_seq_one_letter_code
_entity_poly.pdbx_strand_id
1 'polypeptide(L)'
;MWESGIWPLESFKQAGVDVGTVEIPAFPGKPVKGVLAESALSIAKDSKNKDLAWEFVKFYVSNESIKMRVADLPVRQSVVNELKKDQDPLYKPYYTMLERSDNTPAFLLNPKWNEVNRQLSAAVEAVMHGSNAQEALNQAVKDSERYLK
;
A
#
# COMPACT_ATOMS: atom_id res chain seq x y z
N MET A 1 -8.56 -1.88 -17.69
CA MET A 1 -8.04 -2.49 -16.44
C MET A 1 -7.00 -1.53 -15.90
N TRP A 2 -7.12 -1.16 -14.63
CA TRP A 2 -6.24 -0.23 -13.94
C TRP A 2 -5.83 -0.87 -12.61
N GLU A 3 -4.54 -0.86 -12.29
CA GLU A 3 -4.02 -1.29 -10.99
C GLU A 3 -3.98 -0.08 -10.05
N SER A 4 -4.64 -0.22 -8.90
CA SER A 4 -4.72 0.81 -7.87
C SER A 4 -5.08 0.17 -6.53
N GLY A 5 -4.77 0.87 -5.44
CA GLY A 5 -5.42 0.65 -4.15
C GLY A 5 -6.89 1.08 -4.16
N ILE A 6 -7.52 1.01 -2.99
CA ILE A 6 -8.96 1.28 -2.78
C ILE A 6 -9.37 2.75 -2.95
N TRP A 7 -8.41 3.68 -2.95
CA TRP A 7 -8.58 5.14 -2.94
C TRP A 7 -9.62 5.70 -3.94
N PRO A 8 -9.66 5.28 -5.22
CA PRO A 8 -10.59 5.85 -6.20
C PRO A 8 -12.01 5.28 -6.13
N LEU A 9 -12.26 4.20 -5.37
CA LEU A 9 -13.51 3.44 -5.43
C LEU A 9 -14.74 4.29 -5.09
N GLU A 10 -14.64 5.15 -4.09
CA GLU A 10 -15.74 6.05 -3.73
C GLU A 10 -16.01 7.09 -4.83
N SER A 11 -14.96 7.63 -5.46
CA SER A 11 -15.12 8.57 -6.58
C SER A 11 -15.80 7.91 -7.78
N PHE A 12 -15.47 6.65 -8.07
CA PHE A 12 -16.14 5.88 -9.10
C PHE A 12 -17.63 5.68 -8.81
N LYS A 13 -17.96 5.34 -7.56
CA LYS A 13 -19.35 5.19 -7.12
C LYS A 13 -20.13 6.50 -7.27
N GLN A 14 -19.55 7.63 -6.84
CA GLN A 14 -20.18 8.95 -6.95
C GLN A 14 -20.38 9.39 -8.41
N ALA A 15 -19.43 9.04 -9.28
CA ALA A 15 -19.52 9.32 -10.72
C ALA A 15 -20.44 8.34 -11.47
N GLY A 16 -21.00 7.32 -10.81
CA GLY A 16 -21.84 6.30 -11.45
C GLY A 16 -21.08 5.39 -12.42
N VAL A 17 -19.77 5.22 -12.21
CA VAL A 17 -18.94 4.32 -13.03
C VAL A 17 -19.26 2.87 -12.66
N ASP A 18 -19.58 2.06 -13.65
CA ASP A 18 -19.71 0.61 -13.48
C ASP A 18 -18.32 -0.01 -13.30
N VAL A 19 -17.95 -0.26 -12.05
CA VAL A 19 -16.63 -0.74 -11.66
C VAL A 19 -16.74 -2.06 -10.91
N GLY A 20 -15.90 -3.02 -11.29
CA GLY A 20 -15.63 -4.22 -10.53
C GLY A 20 -14.18 -4.24 -10.04
N THR A 21 -13.92 -4.96 -8.96
CA THR A 21 -12.57 -5.21 -8.47
C THR A 21 -12.27 -6.69 -8.55
N VAL A 22 -11.01 -7.02 -8.82
CA VAL A 22 -10.50 -8.40 -8.92
C VAL A 22 -9.11 -8.45 -8.30
N GLU A 23 -8.65 -9.65 -7.97
CA GLU A 23 -7.26 -9.86 -7.55
C GLU A 23 -6.29 -9.58 -8.70
N ILE A 24 -5.04 -9.24 -8.36
CA ILE A 24 -3.98 -9.10 -9.37
C ILE A 24 -3.76 -10.46 -10.04
N PRO A 25 -3.72 -10.53 -11.39
CA PRO A 25 -3.51 -11.79 -12.09
C PRO A 25 -2.12 -12.39 -11.80
N ALA A 26 -2.07 -13.72 -11.75
CA ALA A 26 -0.83 -14.48 -11.56
C ALA A 26 -0.14 -14.77 -12.89
N PHE A 27 1.20 -14.72 -12.92
CA PHE A 27 1.95 -15.38 -13.99
C PHE A 27 1.90 -16.91 -13.81
N PRO A 28 1.92 -17.70 -14.90
CA PRO A 28 1.92 -19.16 -14.80
C PRO A 28 3.01 -19.69 -13.87
N GLY A 29 2.60 -20.46 -12.86
CA GLY A 29 3.50 -21.05 -11.87
C GLY A 29 4.13 -20.07 -10.87
N LYS A 30 3.71 -18.80 -10.84
CA LYS A 30 4.21 -17.81 -9.88
C LYS A 30 3.12 -17.38 -8.90
N PRO A 31 3.37 -17.40 -7.58
CA PRO A 31 2.43 -16.85 -6.63
C PRO A 31 2.28 -15.34 -6.82
N VAL A 32 1.07 -14.83 -6.64
CA VAL A 32 0.81 -13.39 -6.57
C VAL A 32 1.18 -12.90 -5.18
N LYS A 33 1.87 -11.77 -5.12
CA LYS A 33 2.15 -11.05 -3.87
C LYS A 33 1.36 -9.75 -3.84
N GLY A 34 0.81 -9.43 -2.67
CA GLY A 34 0.23 -8.12 -2.43
C GLY A 34 1.30 -7.10 -2.07
N VAL A 35 1.00 -5.84 -2.36
CA VAL A 35 1.79 -4.71 -1.86
C VAL A 35 0.97 -4.03 -0.77
N LEU A 36 1.56 -3.92 0.42
CA LEU A 36 0.98 -3.16 1.52
C LEU A 36 1.44 -1.70 1.42
N ALA A 37 0.49 -0.79 1.23
CA ALA A 37 0.69 0.63 1.46
C ALA A 37 -0.04 1.02 2.75
N GLU A 38 0.68 1.59 3.71
CA GLU A 38 0.14 2.04 4.99
C GLU A 38 0.11 3.57 5.03
N SER A 39 -0.97 4.12 5.59
CA SER A 39 -1.04 5.50 6.05
C SER A 39 -1.02 5.50 7.57
N ALA A 40 -0.06 6.19 8.17
CA ALA A 40 0.12 6.27 9.61
C ALA A 40 0.01 7.73 10.10
N LEU A 41 -0.57 7.92 11.28
CA LEU A 41 -0.52 9.19 11.99
C LEU A 41 0.72 9.24 12.89
N SER A 42 1.46 10.35 12.80
CA SER A 42 2.61 10.63 13.66
C SER A 42 2.41 11.94 14.40
N ILE A 43 2.83 12.00 15.66
CA ILE A 43 2.84 13.24 16.45
C ILE A 43 4.21 13.89 16.28
N ALA A 44 4.23 15.15 15.82
CA ALA A 44 5.46 15.92 15.68
C ALA A 44 6.23 16.00 17.01
N LYS A 45 7.54 15.72 16.96
CA LYS A 45 8.40 15.66 18.16
C LYS A 45 8.39 16.97 18.96
N ASP A 46 8.30 18.09 18.27
CA ASP A 46 8.32 19.44 18.81
C ASP A 46 6.91 20.03 19.05
N SER A 47 5.85 19.25 18.84
CA SER A 47 4.48 19.66 19.16
C SER A 47 4.38 20.19 20.59
N LYS A 48 3.73 21.35 20.72
CA LYS A 48 3.43 22.00 22.00
C LYS A 48 2.19 21.43 22.68
N ASN A 49 1.39 20.64 21.96
CA ASN A 49 0.11 20.09 22.42
C ASN A 49 0.08 18.55 22.28
N LYS A 50 1.07 17.86 22.85
CA LYS A 50 1.23 16.40 22.68
C LYS A 50 0.04 15.60 23.22
N ASP A 51 -0.50 15.99 24.37
CA ASP A 51 -1.64 15.29 24.98
C ASP A 51 -2.89 15.41 24.10
N LEU A 52 -3.19 16.61 23.62
CA LEU A 52 -4.32 16.82 22.70
C LEU A 52 -4.12 16.12 21.36
N ALA A 53 -2.90 16.11 20.82
CA ALA A 53 -2.58 15.34 19.62
C ALA A 53 -2.80 13.83 19.84
N TRP A 54 -2.49 13.32 21.04
CA TRP A 54 -2.76 11.93 21.39
C TRP A 54 -4.25 11.63 21.52
N GLU A 55 -5.05 12.52 22.12
CA GLU A 55 -6.51 12.41 22.13
C GLU A 55 -7.08 12.36 20.70
N PHE A 56 -6.56 13.19 19.80
CA PHE A 56 -6.94 13.15 18.39
C PHE A 56 -6.58 11.82 17.72
N VAL A 57 -5.37 11.30 17.94
CA VAL A 57 -4.97 9.99 17.37
C VAL A 57 -5.91 8.89 17.84
N LYS A 58 -6.23 8.83 19.13
CA LYS A 58 -7.18 7.84 19.68
C LYS A 58 -8.56 7.95 19.02
N PHE A 59 -9.07 9.18 18.86
CA PHE A 59 -10.32 9.42 18.15
C PHE A 59 -10.22 8.96 16.69
N TYR A 60 -9.16 9.32 15.97
CA TYR A 60 -9.01 9.02 14.55
C TYR A 60 -8.96 7.51 14.26
N VAL A 61 -8.43 6.71 15.19
CA VAL A 61 -8.38 5.24 15.07
C VAL A 61 -9.56 4.53 15.75
N SER A 62 -10.56 5.25 16.24
CA SER A 62 -11.76 4.67 16.87
C SER A 62 -12.67 3.99 15.83
N ASN A 63 -13.59 3.13 16.29
CA ASN A 63 -14.55 2.47 15.39
C ASN A 63 -15.41 3.50 14.66
N GLU A 64 -15.86 4.53 15.36
CA GLU A 64 -16.71 5.60 14.82
C GLU A 64 -16.01 6.33 13.68
N SER A 65 -14.78 6.80 13.92
CA SER A 65 -13.99 7.52 12.92
C SER A 65 -13.64 6.64 11.73
N ILE A 66 -13.26 5.37 11.95
CA ILE A 66 -12.95 4.44 10.85
C ILE A 66 -14.18 4.25 9.95
N LYS A 67 -15.38 4.14 10.53
CA LYS A 67 -16.64 3.99 9.77
C LYS A 67 -17.00 5.20 8.93
N MET A 68 -16.48 6.39 9.25
CA MET A 68 -16.69 7.61 8.47
C MET A 68 -15.78 7.72 7.25
N ARG A 69 -14.70 6.93 7.18
CA ARG A 69 -13.71 7.02 6.10
C ARG A 69 -14.16 6.22 4.89
N VAL A 70 -14.03 6.82 3.71
CA VAL A 70 -14.49 6.25 2.42
C VAL A 70 -13.35 5.88 1.48
N ALA A 71 -12.14 6.39 1.73
CA ALA A 71 -10.97 6.18 0.89
C ALA A 71 -9.98 5.16 1.47
N ASP A 72 -10.18 4.69 2.70
CA ASP A 72 -9.32 3.69 3.35
C ASP A 72 -9.96 2.30 3.33
N LEU A 73 -9.14 1.25 3.26
CA LEU A 73 -9.59 -0.11 3.56
C LEU A 73 -9.68 -0.27 5.09
N PRO A 74 -10.86 -0.52 5.68
CA PRO A 74 -10.93 -0.79 7.12
C PRO A 74 -10.21 -2.09 7.44
N VAL A 75 -9.19 -2.05 8.30
CA VAL A 75 -8.45 -3.24 8.75
C VAL A 75 -8.70 -3.59 10.21
N ARG A 76 -9.41 -2.73 10.96
CA ARG A 76 -9.79 -3.00 12.34
C ARG A 76 -10.89 -4.08 12.33
N GLN A 77 -10.56 -5.27 12.83
CA GLN A 77 -11.43 -6.46 12.81
C GLN A 77 -12.85 -6.18 13.32
N SER A 78 -13.02 -5.41 14.40
CA SER A 78 -14.34 -5.03 14.90
C SER A 78 -15.20 -4.31 13.87
N VAL A 79 -14.61 -3.38 13.10
CA VAL A 79 -15.31 -2.62 12.06
C VAL A 79 -15.56 -3.48 10.83
N VAL A 80 -14.58 -4.30 10.43
CA VAL A 80 -14.74 -5.23 9.29
C VAL A 80 -15.91 -6.19 9.53
N ASN A 81 -15.97 -6.78 10.73
CA ASN A 81 -17.02 -7.72 11.11
C ASN A 81 -18.40 -7.05 11.21
N GLU A 82 -18.48 -5.83 11.78
CA GLU A 82 -19.72 -5.05 11.88
C GLU A 82 -20.27 -4.71 10.49
N LEU A 83 -19.42 -4.21 9.59
CA LEU A 83 -19.80 -3.78 8.24
C LEU A 83 -19.87 -4.92 7.23
N LYS A 84 -19.39 -6.13 7.59
CA LYS A 84 -19.17 -7.26 6.68
C LYS A 84 -18.38 -6.85 5.43
N LYS A 85 -17.37 -6.01 5.63
CA LYS A 85 -16.66 -5.35 4.54
C LYS A 85 -15.84 -6.32 3.68
N ASP A 86 -15.39 -7.41 4.29
CA ASP A 86 -14.73 -8.55 3.67
C ASP A 86 -15.66 -9.40 2.78
N GLN A 87 -16.97 -9.24 2.90
CA GLN A 87 -17.98 -9.94 2.11
C GLN A 87 -18.50 -9.10 0.94
N ASP A 88 -18.27 -7.79 0.94
CA ASP A 88 -18.66 -6.90 -0.15
C ASP A 88 -17.83 -7.23 -1.42
N PRO A 89 -18.46 -7.55 -2.56
CA PRO A 89 -17.76 -7.92 -3.79
C PRO A 89 -16.74 -6.88 -4.27
N LEU A 90 -16.98 -5.58 -4.02
CA LEU A 90 -16.05 -4.53 -4.40
C LEU A 90 -14.81 -4.45 -3.50
N TYR A 91 -14.89 -5.00 -2.28
CA TYR A 91 -13.85 -4.88 -1.26
C TYR A 91 -13.09 -6.19 -1.03
N LYS A 92 -13.78 -7.33 -1.19
CA LYS A 92 -13.24 -8.68 -0.97
C LYS A 92 -11.88 -8.92 -1.65
N PRO A 93 -11.64 -8.52 -2.91
CA PRO A 93 -10.34 -8.73 -3.55
C PRO A 93 -9.18 -8.03 -2.81
N TYR A 94 -9.41 -6.86 -2.20
CA TYR A 94 -8.37 -6.18 -1.42
C TYR A 94 -8.03 -6.96 -0.15
N TYR A 95 -9.01 -7.53 0.56
CA TYR A 95 -8.76 -8.38 1.72
C TYR A 95 -8.01 -9.66 1.35
N THR A 96 -8.38 -10.31 0.24
CA THR A 96 -7.65 -11.50 -0.24
C THR A 96 -6.21 -11.17 -0.66
N MET A 97 -5.98 -10.01 -1.27
CA MET A 97 -4.62 -9.55 -1.59
C MET A 97 -3.82 -9.17 -0.32
N LEU A 98 -4.49 -8.67 0.73
CA LEU A 98 -3.87 -8.36 2.01
C LEU A 98 -3.32 -9.63 2.70
N GLU A 99 -4.03 -10.76 2.62
CA GLU A 99 -3.55 -12.07 3.12
C GLU A 99 -2.25 -12.53 2.44
N ARG A 100 -1.95 -12.03 1.24
CA ARG A 100 -0.74 -12.32 0.45
C ARG A 100 0.36 -11.27 0.62
N SER A 101 0.18 -10.32 1.53
CA SER A 101 1.16 -9.27 1.88
C SER A 101 1.91 -9.66 3.15
N ASP A 102 2.65 -10.77 3.06
CA ASP A 102 3.27 -11.50 4.19
C ASP A 102 4.75 -11.14 4.45
N ASN A 103 5.33 -10.27 3.64
CA ASN A 103 6.71 -9.80 3.79
C ASN A 103 6.76 -8.46 4.53
N THR A 104 7.79 -8.26 5.36
CA THR A 104 8.09 -6.95 5.94
C THR A 104 8.40 -5.95 4.81
N PRO A 105 7.73 -4.77 4.76
CA PRO A 105 8.04 -3.75 3.77
C PRO A 105 9.51 -3.33 3.79
N ALA A 106 10.13 -3.26 2.61
CA ALA A 106 11.57 -3.02 2.48
C ALA A 106 12.03 -1.68 3.09
N PHE A 107 11.16 -0.67 3.12
CA PHE A 107 11.44 0.62 3.75
C PHE A 107 11.64 0.54 5.28
N LEU A 108 11.15 -0.53 5.93
CA LEU A 108 11.37 -0.79 7.35
C LEU A 108 12.69 -1.53 7.62
N LEU A 109 13.30 -2.14 6.59
CA LEU A 109 14.49 -2.98 6.74
C LEU A 109 15.79 -2.21 6.57
N ASN A 110 15.78 -1.06 5.89
CA ASN A 110 16.97 -0.26 5.66
C ASN A 110 16.65 1.26 5.70
N PRO A 111 17.34 2.06 6.55
CA PRO A 111 17.12 3.51 6.62
C PRO A 111 17.45 4.26 5.31
N LYS A 112 18.27 3.67 4.44
CA LYS A 112 18.61 4.18 3.11
C LYS A 112 17.78 3.55 2.00
N TRP A 113 16.65 2.91 2.31
CA TRP A 113 15.76 2.30 1.30
C TRP A 113 15.38 3.26 0.18
N ASN A 114 15.14 4.54 0.47
CA ASN A 114 14.81 5.53 -0.55
C ASN A 114 15.91 5.70 -1.61
N GLU A 115 17.18 5.49 -1.23
CA GLU A 115 18.31 5.50 -2.17
C GLU A 115 18.29 4.28 -3.08
N VAL A 116 18.07 3.10 -2.50
CA VAL A 116 17.96 1.82 -3.22
C VAL A 116 16.77 1.85 -4.17
N ASN A 117 15.61 2.33 -3.69
CA ASN A 117 14.39 2.44 -4.49
C ASN A 117 14.59 3.35 -5.70
N ARG A 118 15.35 4.45 -5.59
CA ARG A 118 15.67 5.30 -6.75
C ARG A 118 16.46 4.56 -7.83
N GLN A 119 17.45 3.75 -7.46
CA GLN A 119 18.22 2.96 -8.44
C GLN A 119 17.33 1.91 -9.09
N LEU A 120 16.48 1.24 -8.31
CA LEU A 120 15.52 0.26 -8.82
C LEU A 120 14.51 0.89 -9.78
N SER A 121 13.91 2.04 -9.43
CA SER A 121 12.96 2.75 -10.28
C SER A 121 13.59 3.17 -11.61
N ALA A 122 14.81 3.71 -11.59
CA ALA A 122 15.52 4.10 -12.80
C ALA A 122 15.81 2.90 -13.71
N ALA A 123 16.19 1.74 -13.14
CA ALA A 123 16.39 0.53 -13.93
C ALA A 123 15.09 -0.01 -14.53
N VAL A 124 13.98 -0.02 -13.77
CA VAL A 124 12.67 -0.42 -14.30
C VAL A 124 12.26 0.51 -15.44
N GLU A 125 12.41 1.83 -15.29
CA GLU A 125 12.11 2.80 -16.34
C GLU A 125 12.98 2.58 -17.59
N ALA A 126 14.29 2.35 -17.43
CA ALA A 126 15.18 2.05 -18.53
C ALA A 126 14.77 0.79 -19.31
N VAL A 127 14.30 -0.25 -18.60
CA VAL A 127 13.78 -1.48 -19.21
C VAL A 127 12.49 -1.21 -19.97
N MET A 128 11.58 -0.40 -19.41
CA MET A 128 10.37 0.03 -20.10
C MET A 128 10.68 0.83 -21.38
N HIS A 129 11.82 1.53 -21.42
CA HIS A 129 12.33 2.22 -22.61
C HIS A 129 13.18 1.35 -23.55
N GLY A 130 13.25 0.04 -23.32
CA GLY A 130 13.87 -0.93 -24.23
C GLY A 130 15.31 -1.35 -23.87
N SER A 131 15.82 -0.95 -22.70
CA SER A 131 17.09 -1.48 -22.20
C SER A 131 17.00 -2.97 -21.86
N ASN A 132 18.13 -3.67 -21.90
CA ASN A 132 18.19 -5.06 -21.45
C ASN A 132 17.90 -5.17 -19.94
N ALA A 133 16.93 -6.02 -19.58
CA ALA A 133 16.49 -6.17 -18.20
C ALA A 133 17.57 -6.69 -17.25
N GLN A 134 18.35 -7.69 -17.68
CA GLN A 134 19.39 -8.27 -16.84
C GLN A 134 20.50 -7.26 -16.57
N GLU A 135 20.93 -6.52 -17.59
CA GLU A 135 21.98 -5.50 -17.46
C GLU A 135 21.53 -4.34 -16.57
N ALA A 136 20.34 -3.78 -16.83
CA ALA A 136 19.80 -2.66 -16.06
C ALA A 136 19.61 -3.00 -14.58
N LEU A 137 19.04 -4.18 -14.29
CA LEU A 137 18.83 -4.62 -12.90
C LEU A 137 20.15 -4.97 -12.20
N ASN A 138 21.11 -5.59 -12.90
CA ASN A 138 22.45 -5.83 -12.34
C ASN A 138 23.17 -4.53 -12.00
N GLN A 139 23.01 -3.51 -12.84
CA GLN A 139 23.60 -2.20 -12.58
C GLN A 139 22.96 -1.52 -11.37
N ALA A 140 21.62 -1.58 -11.25
CA ALA A 140 20.92 -1.07 -10.05
C ALA A 140 21.39 -1.74 -8.76
N VAL A 141 21.68 -3.04 -8.78
CA VAL A 141 22.27 -3.75 -7.63
C VAL A 141 23.63 -3.16 -7.28
N LYS A 142 24.56 -3.07 -8.24
CA LYS A 142 25.91 -2.51 -8.03
C LYS A 142 25.86 -1.09 -7.45
N ASP A 143 25.01 -0.23 -8.01
CA ASP A 143 24.85 1.15 -7.57
C ASP A 143 24.21 1.26 -6.18
N SER A 144 23.46 0.23 -5.78
CA SER A 144 22.79 0.15 -4.48
C SER A 144 23.65 -0.44 -3.37
N GLU A 145 24.71 -1.22 -3.67
CA GLU A 145 25.54 -1.91 -2.67
C GLU A 145 26.07 -0.99 -1.57
N ARG A 146 26.40 0.27 -1.92
CA ARG A 146 26.87 1.29 -0.97
C ARG A 146 25.83 1.72 0.08
N TYR A 147 24.55 1.43 -0.15
CA TYR A 147 23.45 1.74 0.76
C TYR A 147 23.02 0.55 1.62
N LEU A 148 23.56 -0.64 1.34
CA LEU A 148 23.28 -1.88 2.07
C LEU A 148 24.33 -2.20 3.15
N LYS A 149 25.39 -1.40 3.25
CA LYS A 149 26.45 -1.48 4.27
C LYS A 149 26.15 -0.61 5.47
#